data_AF-A0A972JN45-F1
#
_entry.id   AF-A0A972JN45-F1
#
_cell.length_a   1.000
_cell.length_b   1.000
_cell.length_c   1.000
_cell.angle_alpha   90.00
_cell.angle_beta   90.00
_cell.angle_gamma   90.00
#
_symmetry.space_group_name_H-M   'P 1'
#
loop_
_entity.id
_entity.type
_entity.pdbx_description
1 polymer ?
#
loop_
_entity_poly.entity_id
_entity_poly.type
_entity_poly.pdbx_seq_one_letter_code
_entity_poly.pdbx_strand_id
1 'polypeptide(L)' 'MTSLTQQLVDALGIMVLGMGLVFLFLGILILGVELVARCLSRANEASTPSMSEQPMPALDSRLVAAISSAVHQYRASA' A
#
# COMPACT_ATOMS: atom_id res chain seq x y z
N MET A 1 19.60 -19.45 -46.91
CA MET A 1 19.80 -18.53 -45.78
C MET A 1 18.51 -17.86 -45.29
N THR A 2 17.38 -17.96 -46.00
CA THR A 2 16.09 -17.32 -45.62
C THR A 2 15.23 -18.16 -44.64
N SER A 3 15.43 -19.48 -44.59
CA SER A 3 14.63 -20.40 -43.75
C SER A 3 14.76 -20.16 -42.24
N LEU A 4 15.96 -19.78 -41.79
CA LEU A 4 16.25 -19.53 -40.37
C LEU A 4 15.53 -18.26 -39.89
N THR A 5 15.53 -17.21 -40.71
CA THR A 5 14.81 -15.97 -40.44
C THR A 5 13.31 -16.23 -40.32
N GLN A 6 12.75 -17.11 -41.15
CA GLN A 6 11.34 -17.46 -41.10
C GLN A 6 10.98 -18.24 -39.82
N GLN A 7 11.81 -19.20 -39.41
CA GLN A 7 11.63 -19.90 -38.12
C GLN A 7 11.75 -18.96 -36.92
N LEU A 8 12.65 -17.98 -36.97
CA LEU A 8 12.78 -16.98 -35.90
C LEU A 8 11.56 -16.07 -35.82
N VAL A 9 11.00 -15.66 -36.96
CA VAL A 9 9.75 -14.88 -37.00
C VAL A 9 8.58 -15.67 -36.42
N ASP A 10 8.46 -16.95 -36.79
CA ASP A 10 7.43 -17.83 -36.22
C ASP A 10 7.60 -18.00 -34.71
N ALA A 11 8.83 -18.30 -34.26
CA ALA A 11 9.13 -18.45 -32.83
C ALA A 11 8.86 -17.17 -32.04
N LEU A 12 9.19 -16.01 -32.61
CA LEU A 12 8.90 -14.71 -32.00
C LEU A 12 7.39 -14.47 -31.89
N GLY A 13 6.62 -14.88 -32.91
CA GLY A 13 5.16 -14.84 -32.88
C GLY A 13 4.58 -15.67 -31.72
N ILE A 14 5.08 -16.88 -31.53
CA ILE A 14 4.64 -17.76 -30.42
C ILE A 14 5.07 -17.19 -29.06
N MET A 15 6.26 -16.58 -28.94
CA MET A 15 6.70 -15.92 -27.71
C MET A 15 5.77 -14.76 -27.33
N VAL A 16 5.45 -13.89 -28.29
CA VAL A 16 4.55 -12.75 -28.06
C VAL A 16 3.14 -13.23 -27.73
N LEU A 17 2.64 -14.27 -28.40
CA LEU A 17 1.35 -14.88 -28.10
C LEU A 17 1.29 -15.43 -26.67
N GLY A 18 2.33 -16.16 -26.25
CA GLY A 18 2.45 -16.70 -24.90
C GLY A 18 2.49 -15.59 -23.85
N MET A 19 3.33 -14.57 -24.05
CA MET A 19 3.43 -13.43 -23.14
C MET A 19 2.12 -12.64 -23.06
N GLY A 20 1.44 -12.43 -24.19
CA GLY A 20 0.14 -11.77 -24.25
C GLY A 20 -0.94 -12.53 -23.47
N LEU A 21 -0.98 -13.87 -23.62
CA LEU A 21 -1.94 -14.71 -22.89
C LEU A 21 -1.68 -14.70 -21.38
N VAL A 22 -0.42 -14.78 -20.95
CA VAL A 22 -0.06 -14.68 -19.53
C VAL A 22 -0.48 -13.32 -18.96
N PHE A 23 -0.20 -12.23 -19.67
CA PHE A 23 -0.64 -10.91 -19.26
C PHE A 23 -2.16 -10.78 -19.16
N LEU A 24 -2.89 -11.31 -20.14
CA LEU A 24 -4.35 -11.31 -20.13
C LEU A 24 -4.89 -12.12 -18.94
N PHE A 25 -4.32 -13.29 -18.69
CA PHE A 25 -4.71 -14.16 -17.59
C PHE A 25 -4.44 -13.52 -16.23
N LEU A 26 -3.23 -13.00 -16.01
CA LEU A 26 -2.88 -12.27 -14.79
C LEU A 26 -3.76 -11.02 -14.63
N GLY A 27 -4.05 -10.29 -15.71
CA GLY A 27 -4.93 -9.14 -15.70
C GLY A 27 -6.34 -9.50 -15.23
N ILE A 28 -6.94 -10.58 -15.77
CA ILE A 28 -8.23 -11.10 -15.30
C ILE A 28 -8.17 -11.50 -13.82
N LEU A 29 -7.10 -12.18 -13.39
CA LEU A 29 -6.89 -12.59 -12.01
C LEU A 29 -6.84 -11.40 -11.06
N ILE A 30 -6.03 -10.40 -11.40
CA ILE A 30 -5.88 -9.16 -10.63
C ILE A 30 -7.22 -8.43 -10.56
N LEU A 31 -7.95 -8.33 -11.67
CA LEU A 31 -9.28 -7.71 -11.70
C LEU A 31 -10.29 -8.47 -10.84
N GLY A 32 -10.23 -9.80 -10.82
CA GLY A 32 -11.05 -10.64 -9.96
C GLY A 32 -10.76 -10.44 -8.47
N VAL A 33 -9.47 -10.40 -8.09
CA VAL A 33 -9.06 -10.11 -6.71
C VAL A 33 -9.46 -8.69 -6.30
N GLU A 34 -9.31 -7.72 -7.19
CA GLU A 34 -9.73 -6.33 -6.94
C GLU A 34 -11.25 -6.23 -6.79
N LEU A 35 -12.02 -6.95 -7.61
CA LEU A 35 -13.48 -7.00 -7.50
C LEU A 35 -13.91 -7.55 -6.14
N VAL A 36 -13.26 -8.61 -5.66
CA VAL A 36 -13.49 -9.19 -4.34
C VAL A 36 -13.12 -8.18 -3.25
N ALA A 37 -11.96 -7.54 -3.33
CA ALA A 37 -11.51 -6.53 -2.37
C ALA A 37 -12.47 -5.32 -2.30
N ARG A 38 -12.97 -4.87 -3.45
CA ARG A 38 -13.97 -3.78 -3.54
C ARG A 38 -15.33 -4.20 -3.00
N CYS A 39 -15.77 -5.43 -3.25
CA CYS A 39 -17.02 -5.96 -2.71
C CYS A 39 -16.97 -6.06 -1.17
N LEU A 40 -15.85 -6.53 -0.63
CA LEU A 40 -15.60 -6.59 0.81
C LEU A 40 -15.47 -5.20 1.45
N SER A 41 -14.76 -4.26 0.80
CA SER A 41 -14.64 -2.88 1.31
C SER A 41 -16.01 -2.21 1.40
N ARG A 42 -16.86 -2.39 0.38
CA ARG A 42 -18.21 -1.84 0.34
C ARG A 42 -19.15 -2.50 1.35
N ALA A 43 -18.90 -3.76 1.74
CA ALA A 43 -19.57 -4.40 2.87
C ALA A 43 -19.10 -3.86 4.23
N ASN A 44 -17.84 -3.44 4.33
CA ASN A 44 -17.23 -2.93 5.56
C ASN A 44 -17.38 -1.40 5.74
N GLU A 45 -17.84 -0.66 4.72
CA GLU A 45 -18.26 0.75 4.84
C GLU A 45 -19.45 0.96 5.80
N ALA A 46 -20.10 -0.12 6.27
CA ALA A 46 -21.04 -0.05 7.40
C ALA A 46 -20.36 0.22 8.76
N SER A 47 -19.04 0.06 8.85
CA SER A 47 -18.26 0.31 10.08
C SER A 47 -16.87 0.79 9.70
N THR A 48 -16.75 2.01 9.18
CA THR A 48 -15.54 2.77 9.50
C THR A 48 -15.62 3.02 11.00
N PRO A 49 -14.75 2.47 11.86
CA PRO A 49 -14.57 3.11 13.15
C PRO A 49 -14.07 4.50 12.77
N SER A 50 -14.92 5.51 12.92
CA SER A 50 -14.45 6.86 13.07
C SER A 50 -13.31 6.74 14.07
N MET A 51 -12.10 7.03 13.63
CA MET A 51 -10.97 7.18 14.52
C MET A 51 -11.30 8.46 15.29
N SER A 52 -12.26 8.36 16.22
CA SER A 52 -12.47 9.33 17.26
C SER A 52 -11.08 9.50 17.83
N GLU A 53 -10.52 10.69 17.67
CA GLU A 53 -9.40 11.13 18.48
C GLU A 53 -9.73 10.70 19.89
N GLN A 54 -9.04 9.65 20.36
CA GLN A 54 -9.11 9.30 21.77
C GLN A 54 -8.74 10.59 22.48
N PRO A 55 -9.54 11.05 23.47
CA PRO A 55 -9.13 12.14 24.31
C PRO A 55 -7.76 11.74 24.86
N MET A 56 -6.71 12.36 24.33
CA MET A 56 -5.37 12.17 24.84
C MET A 56 -5.49 12.52 26.32
N PRO A 57 -5.13 11.62 27.25
CA PRO A 57 -5.32 11.88 28.67
C PRO A 57 -4.73 13.25 28.93
N ALA A 58 -5.55 14.17 29.44
CA ALA A 58 -5.18 15.57 29.61
C ALA A 58 -3.87 15.58 30.40
N LEU A 59 -2.76 15.68 29.70
CA LEU A 59 -1.44 15.63 30.30
C LEU A 59 -1.42 16.87 31.17
N ASP A 60 -1.44 16.62 32.48
CA ASP A 60 -1.57 17.67 33.48
C ASP A 60 -0.55 18.74 33.13
N SER A 61 -1.04 19.92 32.75
CA SER A 61 -0.21 21.01 32.23
C SER A 61 0.87 21.37 33.26
N ARG A 62 0.59 21.10 34.54
CA ARG A 62 1.54 21.19 35.65
C ARG A 62 2.71 20.23 35.54
N LEU A 63 2.48 19.00 35.11
CA LEU A 63 3.52 17.97 34.95
C LEU A 63 4.43 18.32 33.76
N VAL A 64 3.84 18.82 32.66
CA VAL A 64 4.60 19.34 31.52
C VAL A 64 5.42 20.59 31.91
N ALA A 65 4.85 21.51 32.70
CA ALA A 65 5.55 22.69 33.19
C ALA A 65 6.70 22.34 34.15
N ALA A 66 6.53 21.34 35.02
CA ALA A 66 7.56 20.87 35.94
C ALA A 66 8.73 20.20 35.21
N ILE A 67 8.46 19.39 34.18
CA ILE A 67 9.51 18.80 33.34
C ILE A 67 10.23 19.90 32.56
N SER A 68 9.49 20.84 31.98
CA SER A 68 10.07 21.96 31.23
C SER A 68 10.98 22.83 32.09
N SER A 69 10.58 23.17 33.31
CA SER A 69 11.40 23.95 34.24
C SER A 69 12.66 23.20 34.69
N ALA A 70 12.56 21.90 34.96
CA ALA A 70 13.70 21.07 35.29
C ALA A 70 14.73 20.99 34.15
N VAL A 71 14.27 20.81 32.90
CA VAL A 71 15.15 20.82 31.71
C VAL A 71 15.79 22.20 31.52
N HIS A 72 15.03 23.27 31.72
CA HIS A 72 15.55 24.64 31.58
C HIS A 72 16.61 24.94 32.66
N GLN A 73 16.38 24.50 33.90
CA GLN A 73 17.34 24.65 34.99
C GLN A 73 18.62 23.84 34.75
N TYR A 74 18.51 22.60 34.24
CA TYR A 74 19.67 21.79 33.86
C TYR A 74 20.49 22.46 32.75
N ARG A 75 19.83 23.01 31.72
CA ARG A 75 20.50 23.73 30.62
C ARG A 75 21.10 25.07 31.04
N ALA A 76 20.54 25.74 32.04
CA ALA A 76 21.10 26.99 32.58
C ALA A 76 22.26 26.73 33.56
N SER A 77 22.36 25.51 34.09
CA SER A 77 23.41 25.08 35.02
C SER A 77 24.57 24.33 34.33
N ALA A 78 24.50 24.17 33.00
CA ALA A 78 25.52 23.58 32.13
C ALA A 78 26.14 24.65 31.23
#